data_AF-A0A2M8KTQ4-F1
#
_entry.id   AF-A0A2M8KTQ4-F1
#
_cell.length_a   1.000
_cell.length_b   1.000
_cell.length_c   1.000
_cell.angle_alpha   90.00
_cell.angle_beta   90.00
_cell.angle_gamma   90.00
#
_symmetry.space_group_name_H-M   'P 1'
#
loop_
_entity.id
_entity.type
_entity.pdbx_description
1 polymer ?
#
loop_
_entity_poly.entity_id
_entity_poly.type
_entity_poly.pdbx_seq_one_letter_code
_entity_poly.pdbx_strand_id
1 'polypeptide(L)' 'CFAYPYGGTNQQVISLARQIYNYSFATDQAPVNWSDSDFAQIRREFVWPKSSVIDIEDLVVHFGTYDNNPYKGYE' A
#
# COMPACT_ATOMS: atom_id res chain seq x y z
N CYS A 1 -3.43 8.85 -11.72
CA CYS A 1 -3.02 8.43 -10.37
C CYS A 1 -1.79 9.25 -9.95
N PHE A 2 -1.48 9.31 -8.65
CA PHE A 2 -0.42 10.17 -8.12
C PHE A 2 0.41 9.45 -7.05
N ALA A 3 1.72 9.64 -7.03
CA ALA A 3 2.59 9.11 -5.98
C ALA A 3 3.15 10.27 -5.17
N TYR A 4 2.94 10.26 -3.85
CA TYR A 4 3.46 11.31 -2.98
C TYR A 4 5.00 11.28 -3.01
N PRO A 5 5.66 12.42 -3.22
CA PRO A 5 7.12 12.51 -3.16
C PRO A 5 7.63 11.99 -1.80
N TYR A 6 8.61 11.10 -1.84
CA TYR A 6 9.17 10.42 -0.65
C TYR A 6 8.13 9.66 0.19
N GLY A 7 6.92 9.44 -0.33
CA GLY A 7 5.82 8.77 0.38
C GLY A 7 5.22 9.53 1.55
N GLY A 8 5.66 10.78 1.80
CA GLY A 8 5.19 11.61 2.90
C GLY A 8 3.83 12.25 2.61
N THR A 9 2.93 12.22 3.60
CA THR A 9 1.57 12.75 3.48
C THR A 9 1.14 13.52 4.73
N ASN A 10 0.12 14.37 4.57
CA ASN A 10 -0.65 14.92 5.67
C ASN A 10 -2.10 15.12 5.23
N GLN A 11 -2.98 15.48 6.17
CA GLN A 11 -4.42 15.58 5.90
C GLN A 11 -4.80 16.61 4.81
N GLN A 12 -4.03 17.70 4.69
CA GLN A 12 -4.29 18.74 3.70
C GLN A 12 -3.97 18.22 2.29
N VAL A 13 -2.81 17.59 2.12
CA VAL A 13 -2.39 17.03 0.83
C VAL A 13 -3.28 15.85 0.42
N ILE A 14 -3.70 15.00 1.35
CA ILE A 14 -4.65 13.90 1.10
C ILE A 14 -5.99 14.45 0.61
N SER A 15 -6.51 15.51 1.26
CA SER A 15 -7.79 16.12 0.89
C SER A 15 -7.75 16.72 -0.53
N LEU A 16 -6.63 17.34 -0.90
CA LEU A 16 -6.43 17.86 -2.25
C LEU A 16 -6.29 16.73 -3.27
N ALA A 17 -5.51 15.69 -2.96
CA ALA A 17 -5.33 14.54 -3.85
C ALA A 17 -6.65 13.86 -4.21
N ARG A 18 -7.57 13.72 -3.23
CA ARG A 18 -8.94 13.17 -3.43
C ARG A 18 -9.77 13.91 -4.47
N GLN A 19 -9.52 15.19 -4.68
CA GLN A 19 -10.30 16.00 -5.62
C GLN A 19 -9.78 15.91 -7.06
N ILE A 20 -8.50 15.55 -7.23
CA ILE A 20 -7.79 15.62 -8.52
C ILE A 20 -7.53 14.22 -9.07
N TYR A 21 -7.25 13.26 -8.21
CA TYR A 21 -6.79 11.93 -8.59
C TYR A 21 -7.71 10.84 -8.04
N ASN A 22 -8.05 9.87 -8.90
CA ASN A 22 -8.81 8.68 -8.50
C ASN A 22 -8.02 7.77 -7.56
N TYR A 23 -6.69 7.78 -7.65
CA TYR A 23 -5.79 6.95 -6.86
C TYR A 23 -4.54 7.73 -6.51
N SER A 24 -4.12 7.64 -5.25
CA SER A 24 -2.83 8.16 -4.79
C SER A 24 -2.11 7.23 -3.83
N PHE A 25 -0.78 7.22 -3.92
CA PHE A 25 0.06 6.21 -3.29
C PHE A 25 1.13 6.81 -2.37
N ALA A 26 1.22 6.30 -1.15
CA ALA A 26 2.20 6.68 -0.13
C ALA A 26 3.11 5.48 0.23
N THR A 27 3.92 5.63 1.29
CA THR A 27 4.76 4.56 1.87
C THR A 27 4.29 4.25 3.28
N ASP A 28 5.20 4.18 4.24
CA ASP A 28 5.00 3.99 5.69
C ASP A 28 3.97 4.93 6.35
N GLN A 29 3.71 6.11 5.78
CA GLN A 29 2.73 7.08 6.30
C GLN A 29 1.27 6.71 5.98
N ALA A 30 1.03 5.77 5.06
CA ALA A 30 -0.31 5.27 4.80
C ALA A 30 -0.75 4.22 5.84
N PRO A 31 -2.07 4.14 6.11
CA PRO A 31 -2.65 3.06 6.92
C PRO A 31 -2.22 1.68 6.40
N VAL A 32 -1.90 0.78 7.34
CA VAL A 32 -1.58 -0.64 7.02
C VAL A 32 -2.82 -1.35 6.47
N ASN A 33 -3.98 -1.06 7.05
CA ASN A 33 -5.25 -1.62 6.59
C ASN A 33 -5.80 -0.74 5.47
N TRP A 34 -5.76 -1.28 4.26
CA TRP A 34 -6.43 -0.67 3.12
C TRP A 34 -7.94 -0.94 3.18
N SER A 35 -8.73 0.02 2.71
CA SER A 35 -10.19 -0.09 2.55
C SER A 35 -10.54 0.33 1.13
N ASP A 36 -11.47 -0.39 0.49
CA ASP A 36 -12.02 -0.06 -0.83
C ASP A 36 -12.66 1.34 -0.88
N SER A 37 -12.90 1.97 0.27
CA SER A 37 -13.43 3.33 0.37
C SER A 37 -12.36 4.44 0.40
N ASP A 38 -11.07 4.13 0.55
CA ASP A 38 -9.99 5.12 0.62
C ASP A 38 -8.86 4.85 -0.36
N PHE A 39 -8.97 5.44 -1.55
CA PHE A 39 -7.94 5.40 -2.59
C PHE A 39 -6.94 6.57 -2.52
N ALA A 40 -7.03 7.41 -1.48
CA ALA A 40 -6.23 8.61 -1.39
C ALA A 40 -4.81 8.35 -0.83
N GLN A 41 -4.58 7.20 -0.22
CA GLN A 41 -3.34 6.87 0.48
C GLN A 41 -3.07 5.37 0.44
N ILE A 42 -3.00 4.80 -0.75
CA ILE A 42 -2.66 3.39 -0.93
C ILE A 42 -1.21 3.19 -0.52
N ARG A 43 -0.98 2.31 0.46
CA ARG A 43 0.36 1.99 0.96
C ARG A 43 1.13 1.18 -0.08
N ARG A 44 2.42 1.51 -0.24
CA ARG A 44 3.39 0.76 -1.03
C ARG A 44 4.63 0.48 -0.19
N GLU A 45 5.30 -0.61 -0.52
CA GLU A 45 6.58 -0.97 0.10
C GLU A 45 7.74 -0.88 -0.88
N PHE A 46 8.92 -0.69 -0.31
CA PHE A 46 10.16 -0.64 -1.08
C PHE A 46 10.70 -2.04 -1.32
N VAL A 47 10.89 -2.39 -2.59
CA VAL A 47 11.67 -3.55 -3.01
C VAL A 47 13.07 -3.07 -3.36
N TRP A 48 14.08 -3.57 -2.65
CA TRP A 48 15.47 -3.20 -2.87
C TRP A 48 16.11 -4.10 -3.91
N PRO A 49 17.17 -3.67 -4.62
CA PRO A 49 17.84 -4.50 -5.62
C PRO A 49 18.37 -5.85 -5.11
N LYS A 50 18.57 -5.98 -3.79
CA LYS A 50 19.03 -7.21 -3.13
C LYS A 50 17.90 -8.02 -2.47
N SER A 51 16.67 -7.54 -2.54
CA SER A 51 15.51 -8.28 -2.03
C SER A 51 15.37 -9.60 -2.81
N SER A 52 15.27 -10.69 -2.07
CA SER A 52 14.98 -12.01 -2.62
C SER A 52 13.49 -12.14 -2.96
N VAL A 53 13.14 -13.21 -3.67
CA VAL A 53 11.73 -13.55 -3.91
C VAL A 53 10.99 -13.78 -2.59
N ILE A 54 11.64 -14.44 -1.62
CA ILE A 54 11.07 -14.70 -0.29
C ILE A 54 10.78 -13.38 0.44
N ASP A 55 11.70 -12.41 0.39
CA ASP A 55 11.48 -11.09 1.00
C ASP A 55 10.26 -10.38 0.38
N ILE A 56 10.04 -10.55 -0.93
CA ILE A 56 8.89 -9.97 -1.63
C ILE A 56 7.59 -10.69 -1.26
N GLU A 57 7.62 -12.02 -1.14
CA GLU A 57 6.48 -12.82 -0.70
C GLU A 57 6.06 -12.45 0.72
N ASP A 58 7.02 -12.28 1.63
CA ASP A 58 6.75 -11.83 3.00
C ASP A 58 6.08 -10.45 3.04
N LEU A 59 6.50 -9.52 2.16
CA LEU A 59 5.82 -8.23 2.00
C LEU A 59 4.36 -8.45 1.58
N VAL A 60 4.11 -9.21 0.51
CA VAL A 60 2.75 -9.46 0.00
C VAL A 60 1.85 -10.08 1.07
N VAL A 61 2.38 -11.04 1.85
CA VAL A 61 1.62 -11.72 2.90
C VAL A 61 1.37 -10.82 4.12
N HIS A 62 2.27 -9.88 4.43
CA HIS A 62 2.02 -8.88 5.47
C HIS A 62 0.93 -7.85 5.08
N PHE A 63 0.73 -7.54 3.79
CA PHE A 63 -0.40 -6.69 3.33
C PHE A 63 -1.68 -7.47 3.06
N GLY A 64 -1.53 -8.74 2.66
CA GLY A 64 -2.60 -9.69 2.49
C GLY A 64 -2.60 -10.69 3.62
N THR A 65 -2.89 -10.24 4.84
CA THR A 65 -3.60 -11.06 5.84
C THR A 65 -3.18 -12.55 5.87
N TYR A 66 -2.24 -12.95 6.72
CA TYR A 66 -2.00 -14.39 6.96
C TYR A 66 -3.30 -15.15 7.36
N ASP A 67 -4.34 -14.41 7.79
CA ASP A 67 -5.68 -14.92 8.10
C ASP A 67 -6.76 -14.71 7.01
N ASN A 68 -6.58 -13.87 5.98
CA ASN A 68 -7.55 -13.69 4.87
C ASN A 68 -6.96 -14.01 3.49
N ASN A 69 -5.86 -14.76 3.40
CA ASN A 69 -5.37 -15.28 2.13
C ASN A 69 -6.40 -16.29 1.55
N PRO A 70 -7.11 -15.98 0.44
CA PRO A 70 -8.14 -16.86 -0.12
C PRO A 70 -7.57 -18.15 -0.74
N TYR A 71 -6.24 -18.29 -0.83
CA TYR A 71 -5.56 -19.45 -1.39
C TYR A 71 -5.00 -20.43 -0.34
N LYS A 72 -5.26 -20.20 0.96
CA LYS A 72 -4.73 -21.02 2.09
C LYS A 72 -5.31 -22.46 2.16
N GLY A 73 -6.30 -22.79 1.34
CA GLY A 73 -7.01 -24.08 1.37
C GLY A 73 -6.68 -25.07 0.25
N TYR A 74 -5.60 -24.85 -0.51
CA TYR A 74 -5.21 -25.71 -1.65
C TYR A 74 -3.90 -26.48 -1.39
N GLU A 75 -3.73 -27.00 -0.17
CA GLU A 75 -2.77 -28.09 0.12
C GLU A 75 -3.50 -29.44 0.18
#